data_AF-A0A352KCQ4-F1
#
_entry.id   AF-A0A352KCQ4-F1
#
_cell.length_a   1.000
_cell.length_b   1.000
_cell.length_c   1.000
_cell.angle_alpha   90.00
_cell.angle_beta   90.00
_cell.angle_gamma   90.00
#
_symmetry.space_group_name_H-M   'P 1'
#
loop_
_entity.id
_entity.type
_entity.pdbx_description
1 polymer ?
#
loop_
_entity_poly.entity_id
_entity_poly.type
_entity_poly.pdbx_seq_one_letter_code
_entity_poly.pdbx_strand_id
1 'polypeptide(L)'
;MARAGAEILEDADYIVAVPLHWRRLLRRRYNQSAVLAAHIGRIAGKPVIADMLRRVRPTPPLKGMSRSVRFRQLKGAIAIA
;
A
#
# COMPACT_ATOMS: atom_id res chain seq x y z
N MET A 1 13.47 3.63 2.24
CA MET A 1 12.59 3.38 1.08
C MET A 1 12.79 4.43 -0.01
N ALA A 2 12.72 5.74 0.27
CA ALA A 2 12.94 6.77 -0.74
C ALA A 2 14.25 6.60 -1.55
N ARG A 3 15.40 6.46 -0.87
CA ARG A 3 16.71 6.24 -1.55
C ARG A 3 16.74 4.99 -2.45
N ALA A 4 16.14 3.89 -2.02
CA ALA A 4 16.20 2.62 -2.74
C ALA A 4 15.27 2.58 -3.97
N GLY A 5 14.34 3.53 -4.09
CA GLY A 5 13.44 3.66 -5.23
C GLY A 5 13.53 5.03 -5.89
N ALA A 6 14.69 5.70 -5.79
CA ALA A 6 14.85 7.09 -6.26
C ALA A 6 14.48 7.24 -7.75
N GLU A 7 14.99 6.35 -8.60
CA GLU A 7 14.70 6.33 -10.05
C GLU A 7 13.19 6.20 -10.32
N ILE A 8 12.52 5.27 -9.64
CA ILE A 8 11.07 5.06 -9.80
C ILE A 8 10.27 6.26 -9.28
N LEU A 9 10.76 6.91 -8.22
CA LEU A 9 10.10 8.07 -7.63
C LEU A 9 10.26 9.32 -8.48
N GLU A 10 11.33 9.44 -9.26
CA GLU A 10 11.54 10.56 -10.17
C GLU A 10 10.44 10.60 -11.24
N ASP A 11 10.16 9.45 -11.85
CA ASP A 11 9.17 9.27 -12.92
C ASP A 11 7.72 9.16 -12.42
N ALA A 12 7.49 9.04 -11.11
CA ALA A 12 6.15 8.84 -10.58
C ALA A 12 5.31 10.12 -10.57
N ASP A 13 4.07 10.07 -11.06
CA ASP A 13 3.10 11.15 -10.90
C ASP A 13 2.51 11.19 -9.48
N TYR A 14 2.21 10.01 -8.92
CA TYR A 14 1.53 9.86 -7.63
C TYR A 14 2.11 8.71 -6.82
N ILE A 15 2.05 8.85 -5.49
CA ILE A 15 2.32 7.76 -4.55
C ILE A 15 1.01 7.30 -3.93
N VAL A 16 0.66 6.03 -4.13
CA VAL A 16 -0.54 5.41 -3.54
C VAL A 16 -0.17 4.43 -2.45
N ALA A 17 -0.92 4.43 -1.35
CA ALA A 17 -0.69 3.51 -0.24
C ALA A 17 -1.45 2.19 -0.45
N VAL A 18 -0.80 1.07 -0.19
CA VAL A 18 -1.48 -0.24 -0.15
C VAL A 18 -2.49 -0.25 1.00
N PRO A 19 -3.77 -0.63 0.77
CA PRO A 19 -4.79 -0.52 1.79
C PRO A 19 -4.76 -1.67 2.80
N LEU A 20 -5.22 -1.38 4.02
CA LEU A 20 -5.58 -2.39 5.01
C LEU A 20 -7.08 -2.68 4.93
N HIS A 21 -7.47 -3.92 5.26
CA HIS A 21 -8.88 -4.22 5.50
C HIS A 21 -9.38 -3.43 6.71
N TRP A 22 -10.59 -2.88 6.64
CA TRP A 22 -11.15 -1.99 7.66
C TRP A 22 -11.08 -2.59 9.08
N ARG A 23 -11.39 -3.89 9.25
CA ARG A 23 -11.26 -4.59 10.55
C ARG A 23 -9.84 -4.50 11.13
N ARG A 24 -8.83 -4.62 10.26
CA ARG A 24 -7.42 -4.53 10.65
C ARG A 24 -7.00 -3.09 10.92
N LEU A 25 -7.54 -2.13 10.16
CA LEU A 25 -7.32 -0.70 10.40
C LEU A 25 -7.89 -0.28 11.77
N LEU A 26 -9.11 -0.70 12.11
CA LEU A 26 -9.70 -0.42 13.43
C LEU A 26 -8.84 -0.96 14.58
N ARG A 27 -8.39 -2.21 14.48
CA ARG A 27 -7.54 -2.83 15.51
C ARG A 27 -6.17 -2.17 15.62
N ARG A 28 -5.54 -1.86 14.47
CA ARG A 28 -4.16 -1.34 14.42
C ARG A 28 -4.11 0.18 14.60
N ARG A 29 -5.22 0.88 14.36
CA ARG A 29 -5.40 2.35 14.40
C ARG A 29 -4.57 3.15 13.39
N TYR A 30 -3.79 2.50 12.54
CA TYR A 30 -3.05 3.15 11.45
C TYR A 30 -2.77 2.20 10.29
N ASN A 31 -2.56 2.77 9.10
CA ASN A 31 -2.01 2.06 7.94
C ASN A 31 -0.52 2.40 7.79
N GLN A 32 0.35 1.45 8.11
CA GLN A 32 1.80 1.62 8.00
C GLN A 32 2.23 2.03 6.59
N SER A 33 1.61 1.48 5.55
CA SER A 33 1.90 1.84 4.16
C SER A 33 1.53 3.30 3.87
N ALA A 34 0.45 3.81 4.45
CA ALA A 34 0.06 5.21 4.31
C ALA A 34 1.04 6.15 5.04
N VAL A 35 1.47 5.80 6.25
CA VAL A 35 2.49 6.56 7.00
C VAL A 35 3.81 6.63 6.23
N LEU A 36 4.25 5.50 5.66
CA LEU A 36 5.45 5.46 4.81
C LEU A 36 5.28 6.30 3.54
N ALA A 37 4.13 6.18 2.86
CA ALA A 37 3.84 6.95 1.65
C ALA A 37 3.89 8.46 1.92
N ALA A 38 3.30 8.93 3.02
CA ALA A 38 3.36 10.34 3.42
C ALA A 38 4.79 10.84 3.59
N HIS A 39 5.64 10.06 4.28
CA HIS A 39 7.04 10.45 4.48
C HIS A 39 7.87 10.41 3.18
N ILE A 40 7.64 9.40 2.34
CA ILE A 40 8.32 9.27 1.04
C ILE A 40 7.89 10.41 0.10
N GLY A 41 6.60 10.73 0.02
CA GLY A 41 6.10 11.83 -0.81
C GLY A 41 6.66 13.17 -0.41
N ARG A 42 6.81 13.43 0.90
CA ARG A 42 7.48 14.64 1.39
C ARG A 42 8.95 14.74 0.96
N ILE A 43 9.67 13.60 0.95
CA ILE A 43 11.08 13.56 0.50
C ILE A 43 11.19 13.71 -1.01
N ALA A 44 10.30 13.05 -1.76
CA ALA A 44 10.34 13.00 -3.22
C ALA A 44 9.64 14.18 -3.91
N GLY A 45 8.94 15.04 -3.15
CA GLY A 45 8.12 16.12 -3.71
C GLY A 45 6.92 15.61 -4.52
N LYS A 46 6.42 14.40 -4.23
CA LYS A 46 5.33 13.77 -4.99
C LYS A 46 4.02 13.78 -4.21
N PRO A 47 2.87 14.01 -4.88
CA PRO A 47 1.56 13.94 -4.25
C PRO A 47 1.26 12.51 -3.77
N VAL A 48 0.64 12.41 -2.60
CA VAL A 48 0.27 11.13 -1.97
C VAL A 48 -1.24 11.02 -1.93
N ILE A 49 -1.78 9.92 -2.49
CA ILE A 49 -3.20 9.58 -2.42
C ILE A 49 -3.34 8.33 -1.55
N ALA A 50 -3.61 8.53 -0.27
CA ALA A 50 -3.58 7.45 0.73
C ALA A 50 -4.79 6.51 0.68
N ASP A 51 -5.88 6.95 0.06
CA ASP A 51 -7.20 6.32 0.01
C ASP A 51 -7.66 5.96 -1.41
N MET A 52 -6.80 6.11 -2.43
CA MET A 52 -7.08 5.70 -3.82
C MET A 52 -7.48 4.22 -3.94
N LEU A 53 -6.97 3.39 -3.04
CA LEU A 53 -7.19 1.96 -3.02
C LEU A 53 -7.96 1.57 -1.76
N ARG A 54 -8.89 0.64 -1.92
CA ARG A 54 -9.61 -0.01 -0.81
C ARG A 54 -9.42 -1.52 -0.81
N ARG A 55 -9.41 -2.09 0.39
CA ARG A 55 -9.35 -3.54 0.60
C ARG A 55 -10.76 -4.08 0.78
N VAL A 56 -11.35 -4.62 -0.28
CA VAL A 56 -12.79 -5.00 -0.32
C VAL A 56 -13.11 -6.28 0.45
N ARG A 57 -12.13 -7.16 0.65
CA ARG A 57 -12.28 -8.38 1.48
C ARG A 57 -11.02 -8.65 2.30
N PRO A 58 -11.12 -9.33 3.46
CA PRO A 58 -9.94 -9.70 4.23
C PRO A 58 -9.14 -10.79 3.50
N THR A 59 -7.83 -10.79 3.70
CA THR A 59 -6.93 -11.85 3.24
C THR A 59 -6.14 -12.40 4.44
N PRO A 60 -5.73 -13.69 4.42
CA PRO A 60 -4.83 -14.22 5.43
C PRO A 60 -3.48 -13.47 5.42
N PRO A 61 -2.69 -13.57 6.51
CA PRO A 61 -1.31 -13.07 6.50
C PRO A 61 -0.50 -13.68 5.36
N LEU A 62 0.10 -12.84 4.52
CA LEU A 62 0.86 -13.28 3.34
C LEU A 62 2.31 -13.71 3.67
N LYS A 63 2.75 -13.55 4.92
CA LYS A 63 4.10 -13.91 5.36
C LYS A 63 4.27 -15.43 5.24
N GLY A 64 5.38 -15.86 4.65
CA GLY A 64 5.67 -17.28 4.41
C GLY A 64 4.97 -17.89 3.20
N MET A 65 4.11 -17.14 2.48
CA MET A 65 3.48 -17.61 1.26
C MET A 65 4.37 -17.39 0.04
N SER A 66 4.37 -18.36 -0.89
CA SER A 66 5.04 -18.22 -2.18
C SER A 66 4.43 -17.07 -3.01
N ARG A 67 5.15 -16.60 -4.03
CA ARG A 67 4.66 -15.55 -4.94
C ARG A 67 3.28 -15.89 -5.52
N SER A 68 3.12 -17.09 -6.09
CA SER A 68 1.86 -17.50 -6.74
C SER A 68 0.69 -17.54 -5.75
N VAL A 69 0.91 -18.02 -4.52
CA VAL A 69 -0.10 -18.04 -3.47
C VAL A 69 -0.49 -16.61 -3.07
N ARG A 70 0.48 -15.70 -2.90
CA ARG A 70 0.20 -14.28 -2.59
C ARG A 70 -0.65 -13.63 -3.67
N PHE A 71 -0.34 -13.86 -4.94
CA PHE A 71 -1.11 -13.34 -6.07
C PHE A 71 -2.56 -13.84 -6.05
N ARG A 72 -2.77 -15.15 -5.84
CA ARG A 72 -4.13 -15.71 -5.71
C ARG A 72 -4.91 -15.11 -4.54
N GLN A 73 -4.25 -14.96 -3.38
CA GLN A 73 -4.89 -14.37 -2.20
C GLN A 73 -5.27 -12.90 -2.42
N LEU A 74 -4.44 -12.14 -3.13
CA LEU A 74 -4.65 -10.72 -3.41
C LEU A 74 -5.60 -10.45 -4.57
N LYS A 75 -5.83 -11.43 -5.47
CA LYS A 75 -6.72 -11.25 -6.63
C LYS A 75 -8.13 -10.87 -6.18
N GLY A 76 -8.62 -9.74 -6.70
CA GLY A 76 -9.92 -9.17 -6.34
C GLY A 76 -10.05 -8.71 -4.89
N ALA A 77 -8.95 -8.66 -4.11
CA ALA A 77 -8.98 -8.18 -2.73
C ALA A 77 -8.74 -6.67 -2.61
N ILE A 78 -8.17 -6.05 -3.65
CA ILE A 78 -7.90 -4.61 -3.74
C ILE A 78 -8.67 -4.07 -4.93
N ALA A 79 -9.34 -2.94 -4.74
CA ALA A 79 -10.04 -2.21 -5.79
C ALA A 79 -9.72 -0.70 -5.66
N ILE A 80 -10.01 0.05 -6.71
CA ILE A 80 -10.09 1.52 -6.63
C ILE A 80 -11.24 1.87 -5.68
N ALA A 81 -11.04 2.91 -4.88
CA ALA A 81 -12.04 3.41 -3.94
C ALA A 81 -13.33 3.84 -4.65
#